data_AF-A0A7C5E153-F1
#
_entry.id   AF-A0A7C5E153-F1
#
_cell.length_a   1.000
_cell.length_b   1.000
_cell.length_c   1.000
_cell.angle_alpha   90.00
_cell.angle_beta   90.00
_cell.angle_gamma   90.00
#
_symmetry.space_group_name_H-M   'P 1'
#
loop_
_entity.id
_entity.type
_entity.pdbx_description
1 polymer ?
#
loop_
_entity_poly.entity_id
_entity_poly.type
_entity_poly.pdbx_seq_one_letter_code
_entity_poly.pdbx_strand_id
1 'polypeptide(L)'
;MAWTDPTQRSTGELITQSIYNTDIIDNLVYLIGAVEPDLTNRSGGAVEEGDVVIADPNNDNSFKTTTTASDEGVIGVVRESLANLETGRIAMAGIVVVKVQGNVTRGNFLVTSTTAGRAADGGTLRASATFARALTSYSGGGAGTVYALLLPGSGGAVPKNGVFYTTDSSVPAGYTEYTAARGRMIVGLPSGGTVAGTVGTALSNLENRTHTHVYTDVPQHRHAITVRANTPAGAPPAGSGNTGGPWTAYTEYEGVVSPSTQATNHMMPYIQLLAIKKS
;
A
#
# COMPACT_ATOMS: atom_id res chain seq x y z
N MET A 1 50.20 -7.80 50.95
CA MET A 1 49.51 -7.54 49.67
C MET A 1 49.45 -6.05 49.49
N ALA A 2 50.28 -5.49 48.61
CA ALA A 2 50.22 -4.07 48.29
C ALA A 2 49.08 -3.86 47.29
N TRP A 3 48.09 -3.08 47.68
CA TRP A 3 47.02 -2.67 46.79
C TRP A 3 47.58 -1.55 45.91
N THR A 4 47.83 -1.84 44.64
CA THR A 4 48.20 -0.81 43.66
C THR A 4 46.97 0.00 43.32
N ASP A 5 47.08 1.33 43.47
CA ASP A 5 45.99 2.24 43.17
C ASP A 5 45.50 2.08 41.73
N PRO A 6 44.17 2.06 41.49
CA PRO A 6 43.62 1.96 40.16
C PRO A 6 44.10 3.15 39.34
N THR A 7 44.70 2.86 38.19
CA THR A 7 45.23 3.88 37.29
C THR A 7 44.08 4.74 36.80
N GLN A 8 43.98 5.98 37.30
CA GLN A 8 43.03 6.95 36.80
C GLN A 8 43.51 7.43 35.43
N ARG A 9 42.84 7.01 34.37
CA ARG A 9 43.03 7.58 33.03
C ARG A 9 42.05 8.73 32.84
N SER A 10 42.55 9.86 32.34
CA SER A 10 41.70 11.02 32.09
C SER A 10 40.77 10.76 30.90
N THR A 11 39.62 11.45 30.83
CA THR A 11 38.72 11.38 29.67
C THR A 11 39.44 11.75 28.36
N GLY A 12 40.54 12.52 28.44
CA GLY A 12 41.41 12.86 27.31
C GLY A 12 42.37 11.74 26.86
N GLU A 13 42.60 10.72 27.68
CA GLU A 13 43.39 9.53 27.29
C GLU A 13 42.51 8.38 26.77
N LEU A 14 41.23 8.34 27.16
CA LEU A 14 40.24 7.38 26.65
C LEU A 14 39.74 7.74 25.24
N ILE A 15 39.95 8.99 24.85
CA ILE A 15 39.62 9.53 23.53
C ILE A 15 40.93 9.98 22.89
N THR A 16 41.75 9.02 22.45
CA THR A 16 42.86 9.37 21.55
C THR A 16 42.25 9.96 20.29
N GLN A 17 42.74 11.12 19.87
CA GLN A 17 42.33 11.82 18.63
C GLN A 17 42.27 10.91 17.39
N SER A 18 42.96 9.76 17.40
CA SER A 18 42.88 8.76 16.34
C SER A 18 41.51 8.10 16.20
N ILE A 19 40.80 7.81 17.29
CA ILE A 19 39.51 7.07 17.25
C ILE A 19 38.38 7.97 16.74
N TYR A 20 38.35 9.24 17.14
CA TYR A 20 37.36 10.19 16.60
C TYR A 20 37.62 10.53 15.13
N ASN A 21 38.88 10.50 14.69
CA ASN A 21 39.20 10.88 13.32
C ASN A 21 38.92 9.73 12.34
N THR A 22 39.22 8.48 12.69
CA THR A 22 38.93 7.35 11.78
C THR A 22 37.44 7.06 11.68
N ASP A 23 36.71 7.00 12.79
CA ASP A 23 35.31 6.59 12.75
C ASP A 23 34.39 7.66 12.13
N ILE A 24 34.68 8.94 12.33
CA ILE A 24 33.91 10.03 11.69
C ILE A 24 34.25 10.10 10.20
N ILE A 25 35.53 9.97 9.82
CA ILE A 25 35.92 9.99 8.40
C ILE A 25 35.34 8.78 7.68
N ASP A 26 35.40 7.58 8.25
CA ASP A 26 34.86 6.36 7.62
C ASP A 26 33.34 6.45 7.46
N ASN A 27 32.63 6.95 8.47
CA ASN A 27 31.19 7.17 8.37
C ASN A 27 30.84 8.26 7.35
N LEU A 28 31.66 9.31 7.23
CA LEU A 28 31.43 10.38 6.26
C LEU A 28 31.73 9.91 4.83
N VAL A 29 32.81 9.14 4.63
CA VAL A 29 33.17 8.51 3.36
C VAL A 29 32.09 7.51 2.95
N TYR A 30 31.60 6.70 3.89
CA TYR A 30 30.48 5.80 3.65
C TYR A 30 29.22 6.56 3.24
N LEU A 31 28.90 7.67 3.92
CA LEU A 31 27.76 8.51 3.59
C LEU A 31 27.91 9.17 2.21
N ILE A 32 29.10 9.63 1.84
CA ILE A 32 29.38 10.20 0.52
C ILE A 32 29.25 9.12 -0.56
N GLY A 33 29.84 7.94 -0.36
CA GLY A 33 29.74 6.82 -1.31
C GLY A 33 28.31 6.29 -1.48
N ALA A 34 27.47 6.38 -0.44
CA ALA A 34 26.05 6.04 -0.53
C ALA A 34 25.23 7.05 -1.35
N VAL A 35 25.70 8.30 -1.46
CA VAL A 35 25.02 9.38 -2.21
C VAL A 35 25.56 9.53 -3.64
N GLU A 36 26.80 9.12 -3.86
CA GLU A 36 27.49 9.19 -5.15
C GLU A 36 28.13 7.83 -5.51
N PRO A 37 27.34 6.77 -5.80
CA PRO A 37 27.90 5.48 -6.20
C PRO A 37 28.62 5.57 -7.54
N ASP A 38 29.67 4.76 -7.65
CA ASP A 38 30.36 4.47 -8.90
C ASP A 38 29.57 3.44 -9.71
N LEU A 39 29.11 3.81 -10.90
CA LEU A 39 28.34 2.95 -11.79
C LEU A 39 28.94 2.94 -13.20
N THR A 40 28.83 1.81 -13.91
CA THR A 40 29.33 1.66 -15.28
C THR A 40 28.33 2.19 -16.31
N ASN A 41 28.79 3.08 -17.20
CA ASN A 41 28.02 3.58 -18.33
C ASN A 41 27.78 2.48 -19.38
N ARG A 42 26.52 2.14 -19.65
CA ARG A 42 26.11 1.21 -20.73
C ARG A 42 25.05 1.82 -21.64
N SER A 43 25.08 3.14 -21.80
CA SER A 43 24.15 3.88 -22.65
C SER A 43 24.38 3.66 -24.16
N GLY A 44 25.47 2.99 -24.56
CA GLY A 44 25.84 2.81 -25.97
C GLY A 44 26.62 3.99 -26.57
N GLY A 45 26.85 5.05 -25.78
CA GLY A 45 27.62 6.23 -26.16
C GLY A 45 28.30 6.89 -24.96
N ALA A 46 29.04 7.96 -25.21
CA ALA A 46 29.56 8.80 -24.13
C ALA A 46 28.42 9.56 -23.45
N VAL A 47 28.53 9.72 -22.14
CA VAL A 47 27.70 10.62 -21.34
C VAL A 47 28.58 11.72 -20.76
N GLU A 48 27.96 12.81 -20.38
CA GLU A 48 28.62 14.01 -19.87
C GLU A 48 27.98 14.45 -18.55
N GLU A 49 28.68 15.31 -17.81
CA GLU A 49 28.16 15.91 -16.58
C GLU A 49 26.76 16.51 -16.81
N GLY A 50 25.84 16.22 -15.88
CA GLY A 50 24.46 16.67 -15.90
C GLY A 50 23.51 15.80 -16.71
N ASP A 51 23.98 14.74 -17.37
CA ASP A 51 23.10 13.77 -18.03
C ASP A 51 22.25 12.99 -17.01
N VAL A 52 20.95 12.87 -17.27
CA VAL A 52 20.02 12.08 -16.44
C VAL A 52 20.07 10.61 -16.85
N VAL A 53 20.21 9.71 -15.88
CA VAL A 53 20.41 8.27 -16.13
C VAL A 53 19.44 7.39 -15.35
N ILE A 54 19.15 6.24 -15.93
CA ILE A 54 18.30 5.19 -15.34
C ILE A 54 19.12 3.93 -15.09
N ALA A 55 18.65 3.05 -14.19
CA ALA A 55 19.27 1.74 -14.00
C ALA A 55 19.24 0.92 -15.29
N ASP A 56 20.33 0.21 -15.61
CA ASP A 56 20.31 -0.79 -16.67
C ASP A 56 19.81 -2.13 -16.08
N PRO A 57 18.61 -2.61 -16.45
CA PRO A 57 18.03 -3.82 -15.85
C PRO A 57 18.77 -5.11 -16.25
N ASN A 58 19.69 -5.05 -17.22
CA ASN A 58 20.37 -6.23 -17.74
C ASN A 58 21.74 -6.48 -17.10
N ASN A 59 22.25 -5.53 -16.30
CA ASN A 59 23.65 -5.53 -15.88
C ASN A 59 23.81 -4.90 -14.49
N ASP A 60 24.56 -5.58 -13.62
CA ASP A 60 24.81 -5.11 -12.26
C ASP A 60 25.64 -3.83 -12.23
N ASN A 61 25.37 -2.96 -11.24
CA ASN A 61 26.11 -1.72 -10.98
C ASN A 61 26.32 -0.84 -12.24
N SER A 62 25.27 -0.74 -13.07
CA SER A 62 25.36 -0.03 -14.33
C SER A 62 24.12 0.80 -14.64
N PHE A 63 24.31 1.78 -15.51
CA PHE A 63 23.26 2.71 -15.90
C PHE A 63 23.22 2.87 -17.41
N LYS A 64 22.11 3.43 -17.90
CA LYS A 64 21.96 3.88 -19.29
C LYS A 64 21.18 5.19 -19.33
N THR A 65 21.18 5.86 -20.47
CA THR A 65 20.25 6.96 -20.73
C THR A 65 18.90 6.41 -21.21
N THR A 66 17.85 7.22 -21.11
CA THR A 66 16.51 6.89 -21.59
C THR A 66 16.00 7.98 -22.53
N THR A 67 15.21 7.59 -23.54
CA THR A 67 14.41 8.50 -24.39
C THR A 67 12.93 8.43 -24.05
N THR A 68 12.56 7.71 -22.98
CA THR A 68 11.20 7.68 -22.46
C THR A 68 10.99 8.92 -21.59
N ALA A 69 10.04 9.77 -21.96
CA ALA A 69 9.65 10.90 -21.12
C ALA A 69 8.96 10.40 -19.85
N SER A 70 9.26 11.02 -18.70
CA SER A 70 8.73 10.63 -17.39
C SER A 70 8.99 9.15 -17.06
N ASP A 71 10.22 8.69 -17.28
CA ASP A 71 10.70 7.38 -16.85
C ASP A 71 10.87 7.36 -15.32
N GLU A 72 10.28 6.38 -14.65
CA GLU A 72 10.36 6.24 -13.19
C GLU A 72 11.67 5.57 -12.75
N GLY A 73 12.46 5.02 -13.68
CA GLY A 73 13.71 4.33 -13.41
C GLY A 73 14.92 5.23 -13.15
N VAL A 74 14.73 6.54 -12.96
CA VAL A 74 15.84 7.49 -12.71
C VAL A 74 16.54 7.16 -11.41
N ILE A 75 17.84 6.94 -11.50
CA ILE A 75 18.69 6.66 -10.34
C ILE A 75 19.54 7.87 -9.93
N GLY A 76 19.79 8.81 -10.85
CA GLY A 76 20.60 9.99 -10.55
C GLY A 76 21.04 10.77 -11.78
N VAL A 77 22.08 11.58 -11.58
CA VAL A 77 22.66 12.48 -12.59
C VAL A 77 24.17 12.30 -12.64
N VAL A 78 24.72 12.20 -13.84
CA VAL A 78 26.15 11.99 -14.09
C VAL A 78 26.98 13.19 -13.61
N ARG A 79 28.10 12.95 -12.92
CA ARG A 79 28.97 14.01 -12.37
C ARG A 79 30.22 14.32 -13.18
N GLU A 80 30.55 13.50 -14.16
CA GLU A 80 31.74 13.65 -14.99
C GLU A 80 31.53 13.05 -16.37
N SER A 81 32.35 13.40 -17.35
CA SER A 81 32.26 12.78 -18.67
C SER A 81 32.76 11.34 -18.63
N LEU A 82 31.97 10.42 -19.15
CA LEU A 82 32.24 8.98 -19.14
C LEU A 82 32.02 8.40 -20.54
N ALA A 83 33.03 7.76 -21.11
CA ALA A 83 32.87 6.97 -22.32
C ALA A 83 31.98 5.75 -22.06
N ASN A 84 31.53 5.09 -23.13
CA ASN A 84 30.77 3.85 -22.99
C ASN A 84 31.66 2.77 -22.35
N LEU A 85 31.11 2.03 -21.38
CA LEU A 85 31.78 1.03 -20.52
C LEU A 85 32.75 1.59 -19.48
N GLU A 86 32.85 2.91 -19.32
CA GLU A 86 33.59 3.51 -18.21
C GLU A 86 32.74 3.57 -16.94
N THR A 87 33.41 3.51 -15.79
CA THR A 87 32.79 3.66 -14.48
C THR A 87 33.04 5.07 -13.96
N GLY A 88 32.02 5.68 -13.37
CA GLY A 88 32.16 6.97 -12.67
C GLY A 88 30.97 7.28 -11.80
N ARG A 89 31.00 8.47 -11.19
CA ARG A 89 30.10 8.86 -10.11
C ARG A 89 28.76 9.37 -10.61
N ILE A 90 27.71 8.84 -10.00
CA ILE A 90 26.32 9.25 -10.23
C ILE A 90 25.77 9.91 -8.97
N ALA A 91 25.40 11.18 -9.03
CA ALA A 91 24.76 11.84 -7.92
C ALA A 91 23.31 11.38 -7.75
N MET A 92 22.96 10.85 -6.58
CA MET A 92 21.61 10.41 -6.24
C MET A 92 20.85 11.41 -5.37
N ALA A 93 21.56 12.32 -4.71
CA ALA A 93 20.97 13.37 -3.88
C ALA A 93 21.84 14.65 -3.94
N GLY A 94 21.31 15.75 -3.39
CA GLY A 94 22.02 17.04 -3.32
C GLY A 94 21.73 17.98 -4.49
N ILE A 95 22.48 19.08 -4.59
CA ILE A 95 22.32 20.08 -5.66
C ILE A 95 23.32 19.76 -6.77
N VAL A 96 22.82 19.57 -7.99
CA VAL A 96 23.64 19.25 -9.16
C VAL A 96 23.24 20.10 -10.37
N VAL A 97 24.13 20.18 -11.36
CA VAL A 97 23.78 20.66 -12.70
C VAL A 97 23.03 19.54 -13.42
N VAL A 98 21.90 19.85 -14.01
CA VAL A 98 21.08 18.92 -14.80
C VAL A 98 20.92 19.48 -16.20
N LYS A 99 21.20 18.65 -17.21
CA LYS A 99 20.94 18.98 -18.61
C LYS A 99 19.46 18.81 -18.91
N VAL A 100 18.88 19.82 -19.55
CA VAL A 100 17.45 19.91 -19.84
C VAL A 100 17.20 20.06 -21.34
N GLN A 101 15.99 19.73 -21.77
CA GLN A 101 15.47 19.97 -23.11
C GLN A 101 14.15 20.73 -23.00
N GLY A 102 14.04 21.87 -23.70
CA GLY A 102 12.89 22.76 -23.60
C GLY A 102 12.98 23.74 -22.44
N ASN A 103 11.94 24.52 -22.22
CA ASN A 103 11.89 25.50 -21.13
C ASN A 103 11.70 24.81 -19.78
N VAL A 104 12.38 25.33 -18.74
CA VAL A 104 12.26 24.92 -17.34
C VAL A 104 12.01 26.14 -16.48
N THR A 105 10.98 26.07 -15.64
CA THR A 105 10.62 27.11 -14.68
C THR A 105 11.24 26.80 -13.32
N ARG A 106 11.87 27.79 -12.67
CA ARG A 106 12.38 27.64 -11.30
C ARG A 106 11.25 27.18 -10.38
N GLY A 107 11.55 26.20 -9.53
CA GLY A 107 10.61 25.66 -8.54
C GLY A 107 9.73 24.52 -9.06
N ASN A 108 9.68 24.30 -10.38
CA ASN A 108 9.01 23.15 -10.96
C ASN A 108 9.83 21.87 -10.73
N PHE A 109 9.13 20.75 -10.78
CA PHE A 109 9.72 19.43 -10.75
C PHE A 109 10.31 19.08 -12.11
N LEU A 110 11.34 18.22 -12.11
CA LEU A 110 11.97 17.70 -13.31
C LEU A 110 11.62 16.23 -13.50
N VAL A 111 11.37 15.86 -14.76
CA VAL A 111 11.15 14.49 -15.24
C VAL A 111 12.10 14.20 -16.40
N THR A 112 12.30 12.95 -16.81
CA THR A 112 13.09 12.67 -18.02
C THR A 112 12.42 13.20 -19.27
N SER A 113 13.22 13.60 -20.26
CA SER A 113 12.79 14.06 -21.57
C SER A 113 12.73 12.89 -22.58
N THR A 114 12.19 13.16 -23.77
CA THR A 114 12.34 12.28 -24.93
C THR A 114 13.74 12.30 -25.55
N THR A 115 14.57 13.28 -25.18
CA THR A 115 15.98 13.34 -25.58
C THR A 115 16.87 12.64 -24.55
N ALA A 116 17.73 11.71 -25.01
CA ALA A 116 18.61 10.93 -24.15
C ALA A 116 19.48 11.83 -23.26
N GLY A 117 19.55 11.48 -21.96
CA GLY A 117 20.35 12.22 -20.98
C GLY A 117 19.80 13.61 -20.64
N ARG A 118 18.56 13.95 -21.04
CA ARG A 118 17.95 15.26 -20.76
C ARG A 118 16.76 15.12 -19.83
N ALA A 119 16.59 16.13 -18.97
CA ALA A 119 15.37 16.37 -18.22
C ALA A 119 14.42 17.30 -19.00
N ALA A 120 13.16 17.34 -18.59
CA ALA A 120 12.16 18.31 -19.03
C ALA A 120 11.41 18.87 -17.81
N ASP A 121 10.72 20.00 -18.00
CA ASP A 121 9.84 20.56 -16.97
C ASP A 121 8.62 19.65 -16.74
N GLY A 122 8.46 19.19 -15.51
CA GLY A 122 7.36 18.33 -15.06
C GLY A 122 6.21 19.10 -14.38
N GLY A 123 6.26 20.44 -14.37
CA GLY A 123 5.25 21.29 -13.74
C GLY A 123 5.42 21.47 -12.22
N THR A 124 4.41 22.09 -11.61
CA THR A 124 4.42 22.43 -10.17
C THR A 124 4.00 21.30 -9.25
N LEU A 125 3.27 20.30 -9.78
CA LEU A 125 2.81 19.13 -9.03
C LEU A 125 3.81 17.99 -9.18
N ARG A 126 4.09 17.29 -8.08
CA ARG A 126 5.00 16.14 -8.10
C ARG A 126 4.32 14.96 -8.79
N ALA A 127 4.88 14.49 -9.90
CA ALA A 127 4.45 13.29 -10.61
C ALA A 127 5.26 12.06 -10.14
N SER A 128 4.84 10.85 -10.51
CA SER A 128 5.52 9.61 -10.08
C SER A 128 6.93 9.43 -10.67
N ALA A 129 7.26 10.11 -11.77
CA ALA A 129 8.58 10.10 -12.41
C ALA A 129 9.46 11.32 -12.06
N THR A 130 9.05 12.11 -11.07
CA THR A 130 9.83 13.28 -10.65
C THR A 130 11.08 12.85 -9.90
N PHE A 131 12.25 13.30 -10.36
CA PHE A 131 13.54 12.98 -9.74
C PHE A 131 14.26 14.21 -9.15
N ALA A 132 13.86 15.43 -9.50
CA ALA A 132 14.50 16.65 -9.01
C ALA A 132 13.56 17.85 -8.98
N ARG A 133 14.00 18.94 -8.34
CA ARG A 133 13.32 20.25 -8.37
C ARG A 133 14.27 21.33 -8.88
N ALA A 134 13.85 22.08 -9.90
CA ALA A 134 14.67 23.11 -10.51
C ALA A 134 14.90 24.30 -9.55
N LEU A 135 16.16 24.69 -9.37
CA LEU A 135 16.58 25.86 -8.59
C LEU A 135 16.86 27.09 -9.48
N THR A 136 17.12 26.87 -10.76
CA THR A 136 17.22 27.93 -11.78
C THR A 136 16.25 27.65 -12.93
N SER A 137 15.86 28.71 -13.65
CA SER A 137 15.07 28.61 -14.87
C SER A 137 15.96 28.49 -16.10
N TYR A 138 15.44 27.89 -17.16
CA TYR A 138 16.03 27.91 -18.50
C TYR A 138 14.91 28.20 -19.51
N SER A 139 15.08 29.20 -20.38
CA SER A 139 14.04 29.68 -21.30
C SER A 139 14.48 29.65 -22.77
N GLY A 140 15.47 28.83 -23.11
CA GLY A 140 16.05 28.78 -24.46
C GLY A 140 15.30 27.89 -25.45
N GLY A 141 14.27 27.14 -25.02
CA GLY A 141 13.47 26.23 -25.87
C GLY A 141 14.20 24.98 -26.40
N GLY A 142 15.53 24.95 -26.35
CA GLY A 142 16.39 23.85 -26.82
C GLY A 142 17.09 23.09 -25.69
N ALA A 143 18.30 22.61 -25.96
CA ALA A 143 19.17 22.02 -24.95
C ALA A 143 19.74 23.10 -24.02
N GLY A 144 19.78 22.84 -22.72
CA GLY A 144 20.31 23.78 -21.73
C GLY A 144 20.69 23.08 -20.43
N THR A 145 21.00 23.87 -19.40
CA THR A 145 21.28 23.37 -18.06
C THR A 145 20.53 24.17 -17.00
N VAL A 146 20.24 23.51 -15.89
CA VAL A 146 19.71 24.13 -14.67
C VAL A 146 20.42 23.55 -13.45
N TYR A 147 20.53 24.32 -12.37
CA TYR A 147 20.80 23.75 -11.06
C TYR A 147 19.50 23.13 -10.53
N ALA A 148 19.57 21.92 -9.99
CA ALA A 148 18.43 21.24 -9.42
C ALA A 148 18.78 20.54 -8.11
N LEU A 149 17.82 20.49 -7.18
CA LEU A 149 17.90 19.63 -6.01
C LEU A 149 17.39 18.24 -6.39
N LEU A 150 18.28 17.25 -6.38
CA LEU A 150 17.92 15.85 -6.55
C LEU A 150 17.08 15.39 -5.36
N LEU A 151 15.97 14.74 -5.67
CA LEU A 151 15.05 14.17 -4.72
C LEU A 151 15.24 12.65 -4.80
N PRO A 152 16.01 12.02 -3.90
CA PRO A 152 16.16 10.57 -3.91
C PRO A 152 14.75 9.98 -3.94
N GLY A 153 14.53 9.07 -4.91
CA GLY A 153 13.19 8.65 -5.33
C GLY A 153 12.29 8.46 -4.12
N SER A 154 11.14 9.15 -4.10
CA SER A 154 10.17 8.95 -3.02
C SER A 154 9.63 7.53 -3.15
N GLY A 155 10.30 6.58 -2.50
CA GLY A 155 10.03 5.15 -2.46
C GLY A 155 8.70 4.77 -1.81
N GLY A 156 7.69 5.62 -1.93
CA GLY A 156 6.29 5.25 -1.82
C GLY A 156 5.69 5.03 -3.20
N ALA A 157 6.45 4.47 -4.15
CA ALA A 157 5.90 4.06 -5.44
C ALA A 157 4.87 2.98 -5.15
N VAL A 158 3.61 3.39 -5.11
CA VAL A 158 2.47 2.50 -5.15
C VAL A 158 2.72 1.54 -6.32
N PRO A 159 2.79 0.21 -6.10
CA PRO A 159 3.02 -0.73 -7.19
C PRO A 159 1.99 -0.53 -8.30
N LYS A 160 2.44 -0.63 -9.55
CA LYS A 160 1.52 -0.62 -10.70
C LYS A 160 0.42 -1.66 -10.50
N ASN A 161 -0.81 -1.30 -10.83
CA ASN A 161 -2.02 -2.08 -10.55
C ASN A 161 -2.41 -2.26 -9.07
N GLY A 162 -1.73 -1.61 -8.12
CA GLY A 162 -2.20 -1.55 -6.73
C GLY A 162 -3.57 -0.87 -6.66
N VAL A 163 -4.50 -1.47 -5.90
CA VAL A 163 -5.86 -0.95 -5.71
C VAL A 163 -5.96 -0.28 -4.34
N PHE A 164 -6.51 0.93 -4.31
CA PHE A 164 -6.68 1.75 -3.12
C PHE A 164 -8.10 2.28 -3.05
N TYR A 165 -8.52 2.70 -1.87
CA TYR A 165 -9.78 3.39 -1.66
C TYR A 165 -9.49 4.86 -1.32
N THR A 166 -10.18 5.76 -2.00
CA THR A 166 -10.14 7.19 -1.69
C THR A 166 -11.53 7.70 -1.28
N THR A 167 -11.53 8.74 -0.45
CA THR A 167 -12.71 9.55 -0.12
C THR A 167 -12.98 10.63 -1.17
N ASP A 168 -12.06 10.84 -2.12
CA ASP A 168 -12.23 11.80 -3.20
C ASP A 168 -13.35 11.35 -4.16
N SER A 169 -14.13 12.32 -4.64
CA SER A 169 -15.20 12.07 -5.62
C SER A 169 -14.68 11.86 -7.05
N SER A 170 -13.38 12.06 -7.30
CA SER A 170 -12.74 11.96 -8.61
C SER A 170 -11.43 11.18 -8.52
N VAL A 171 -11.08 10.49 -9.60
CA VAL A 171 -9.84 9.71 -9.68
C VAL A 171 -8.62 10.65 -9.69
N PRO A 172 -7.68 10.53 -8.74
CA PRO A 172 -6.45 11.33 -8.75
C PRO A 172 -5.57 11.07 -9.99
N ALA A 173 -4.77 12.05 -10.38
CA ALA A 173 -3.82 11.90 -11.49
C ALA A 173 -2.86 10.71 -11.27
N GLY A 174 -2.60 9.95 -12.34
CA GLY A 174 -1.78 8.74 -12.27
C GLY A 174 -2.51 7.49 -11.79
N TYR A 175 -3.83 7.55 -11.57
CA TYR A 175 -4.69 6.42 -11.27
C TYR A 175 -5.82 6.30 -12.30
N THR A 176 -6.45 5.13 -12.32
CA THR A 176 -7.70 4.85 -13.03
C THR A 176 -8.72 4.32 -12.04
N GLU A 177 -10.01 4.51 -12.28
CA GLU A 177 -11.01 3.87 -11.42
C GLU A 177 -10.97 2.35 -11.58
N TYR A 178 -11.01 1.62 -10.47
CA TYR A 178 -11.11 0.17 -10.46
C TYR A 178 -12.58 -0.27 -10.44
N THR A 179 -13.23 -0.17 -11.60
CA THR A 179 -14.68 -0.40 -11.75
C THR A 179 -15.13 -1.80 -11.34
N ALA A 180 -14.25 -2.79 -11.39
CA ALA A 180 -14.54 -4.15 -10.94
C ALA A 180 -14.88 -4.26 -9.45
N ALA A 181 -14.43 -3.32 -8.61
CA ALA A 181 -14.71 -3.29 -7.18
C ALA A 181 -16.03 -2.56 -6.81
N ARG A 182 -16.68 -1.87 -7.76
CA ARG A 182 -17.89 -1.09 -7.47
C ARG A 182 -18.99 -1.97 -6.88
N GLY A 183 -19.49 -1.58 -5.71
CA GLY A 183 -20.60 -2.27 -5.03
C GLY A 183 -20.26 -3.69 -4.59
N ARG A 184 -18.98 -4.06 -4.45
CA ARG A 184 -18.56 -5.41 -4.08
C ARG A 184 -17.71 -5.40 -2.82
N MET A 185 -17.78 -6.51 -2.08
CA MET A 185 -16.86 -6.80 -1.00
C MET A 185 -15.57 -7.37 -1.59
N ILE A 186 -14.41 -6.85 -1.17
CA ILE A 186 -13.12 -7.40 -1.58
C ILE A 186 -12.74 -8.55 -0.67
N VAL A 187 -12.21 -9.60 -1.29
CA VAL A 187 -11.64 -10.76 -0.62
C VAL A 187 -10.21 -10.97 -1.11
N GLY A 188 -9.36 -11.53 -0.24
CA GLY A 188 -8.02 -11.94 -0.65
C GLY A 188 -8.06 -13.01 -1.73
N LEU A 189 -7.10 -13.00 -2.65
CA LEU A 189 -6.98 -14.03 -3.68
C LEU A 189 -6.49 -15.34 -3.06
N PRO A 190 -7.27 -16.44 -3.06
CA PRO A 190 -6.79 -17.73 -2.61
C PRO A 190 -5.76 -18.29 -3.60
N SER A 191 -4.93 -19.24 -3.14
CA SER A 191 -4.00 -19.95 -4.03
C SER A 191 -4.76 -20.60 -5.19
N GLY A 192 -4.34 -20.33 -6.43
CA GLY A 192 -5.01 -20.81 -7.65
C GLY A 192 -6.31 -20.09 -8.03
N GLY A 193 -6.69 -19.03 -7.31
CA GLY A 193 -7.87 -18.23 -7.64
C GLY A 193 -7.68 -17.36 -8.89
N THR A 194 -8.80 -16.89 -9.44
CA THR A 194 -8.80 -15.96 -10.58
C THR A 194 -8.71 -14.51 -10.09
N VAL A 195 -7.63 -13.81 -10.44
CA VAL A 195 -7.48 -12.37 -10.19
C VAL A 195 -8.68 -11.61 -10.77
N ALA A 196 -9.27 -10.71 -9.99
CA ALA A 196 -10.47 -9.94 -10.36
C ALA A 196 -11.72 -10.79 -10.68
N GLY A 197 -11.74 -12.06 -10.28
CA GLY A 197 -12.94 -12.89 -10.32
C GLY A 197 -14.06 -12.28 -9.47
N THR A 198 -15.30 -12.30 -9.97
CA THR A 198 -16.46 -11.77 -9.25
C THR A 198 -17.53 -12.84 -9.08
N VAL A 199 -18.23 -12.77 -7.95
CA VAL A 199 -19.39 -13.62 -7.64
C VAL A 199 -20.54 -12.71 -7.21
N GLY A 200 -21.76 -13.06 -7.61
CA GLY A 200 -22.98 -12.32 -7.28
C GLY A 200 -23.12 -10.96 -7.99
N THR A 201 -24.21 -10.27 -7.67
CA THR A 201 -24.55 -8.95 -8.22
C THR A 201 -23.96 -7.84 -7.37
N ALA A 202 -23.34 -6.85 -7.99
CA ALA A 202 -22.86 -5.66 -7.29
C ALA A 202 -24.02 -4.90 -6.61
N LEU A 203 -23.73 -4.24 -5.50
CA LEU A 203 -24.63 -3.27 -4.87
C LEU A 203 -24.68 -1.99 -5.70
N SER A 204 -25.86 -1.40 -5.78
CA SER A 204 -26.07 -0.05 -6.26
C SER A 204 -25.70 0.99 -5.19
N ASN A 205 -25.76 2.28 -5.54
CA ASN A 205 -25.41 3.38 -4.64
C ASN A 205 -26.30 3.34 -3.38
N LEU A 206 -25.66 3.25 -2.21
CA LEU A 206 -26.30 3.12 -0.90
C LEU A 206 -27.35 1.99 -0.81
N GLU A 207 -27.22 0.93 -1.61
CA GLU A 207 -28.18 -0.17 -1.60
C GLU A 207 -28.17 -0.91 -0.25
N ASN A 208 -29.34 -1.01 0.37
CA ASN A 208 -29.56 -1.95 1.46
C ASN A 208 -30.29 -3.19 0.91
N ARG A 209 -29.52 -4.21 0.55
CA ARG A 209 -30.05 -5.45 -0.01
C ARG A 209 -30.73 -6.24 1.09
N THR A 210 -32.03 -6.48 0.90
CA THR A 210 -32.78 -7.40 1.77
C THR A 210 -32.32 -8.82 1.51
N HIS A 211 -32.19 -9.60 2.56
CA HIS A 211 -32.04 -11.04 2.46
C HIS A 211 -32.94 -11.71 3.50
N THR A 212 -33.30 -12.95 3.23
CA THR A 212 -34.13 -13.76 4.13
C THR A 212 -33.31 -14.95 4.62
N HIS A 213 -33.38 -15.19 5.92
CA HIS A 213 -32.96 -16.46 6.47
C HIS A 213 -34.14 -17.41 6.39
N VAL A 214 -33.96 -18.53 5.70
CA VAL A 214 -34.95 -19.61 5.70
C VAL A 214 -34.49 -20.65 6.72
N TYR A 215 -35.25 -20.78 7.81
CA TYR A 215 -35.07 -21.85 8.78
C TYR A 215 -36.00 -22.99 8.37
N THR A 216 -35.46 -23.99 7.69
CA THR A 216 -36.23 -25.18 7.28
C THR A 216 -36.40 -26.18 8.42
N ASP A 217 -35.43 -26.22 9.33
CA ASP A 217 -35.41 -27.13 10.47
C ASP A 217 -35.31 -26.32 11.76
N VAL A 218 -36.45 -25.97 12.33
CA VAL A 218 -36.50 -25.59 13.74
C VAL A 218 -36.55 -26.92 14.50
N PRO A 219 -35.52 -27.28 15.30
CA PRO A 219 -35.55 -28.52 16.05
C PRO A 219 -36.84 -28.58 16.87
N GLN A 220 -37.74 -29.49 16.46
CA GLN A 220 -38.95 -29.74 17.22
C GLN A 220 -38.50 -30.33 18.55
N HIS A 221 -38.68 -29.56 19.62
CA HIS A 221 -38.55 -30.07 20.97
C HIS A 221 -39.95 -30.19 21.56
N ARG A 222 -40.19 -31.28 22.29
CA ARG A 222 -41.47 -31.58 22.94
C ARG A 222 -41.36 -31.19 24.41
N HIS A 223 -42.38 -30.51 24.93
CA HIS A 223 -42.54 -30.31 26.37
C HIS A 223 -43.56 -31.31 26.90
N ALA A 224 -43.16 -32.10 27.91
CA ALA A 224 -44.10 -32.90 28.67
C ALA A 224 -44.73 -32.01 29.75
N ILE A 225 -45.99 -31.61 29.57
CA ILE A 225 -46.75 -30.92 30.61
C ILE A 225 -47.52 -31.97 31.40
N THR A 226 -47.17 -32.13 32.68
CA THR A 226 -47.98 -32.91 33.61
C THR A 226 -49.08 -32.01 34.19
N VAL A 227 -50.29 -32.09 33.63
CA VAL A 227 -51.45 -31.46 34.26
C VAL A 227 -51.92 -32.37 35.39
N ARG A 228 -51.72 -31.95 36.64
CA ARG A 228 -52.43 -32.57 37.76
C ARG A 228 -53.86 -32.08 37.69
N ALA A 229 -54.80 -32.97 37.39
CA ALA A 229 -56.20 -32.69 37.64
C ALA A 229 -56.34 -32.45 39.15
N ASN A 230 -56.58 -31.20 39.55
CA ASN A 230 -57.10 -30.93 40.87
C ASN A 230 -58.49 -31.57 40.91
N THR A 231 -58.60 -32.74 41.52
CA THR A 231 -59.90 -33.20 41.98
C THR A 231 -60.45 -32.09 42.88
N PRO A 232 -61.67 -31.58 42.63
CA PRO A 232 -62.30 -30.62 43.53
C PRO A 232 -62.26 -31.22 44.94
N ALA A 233 -61.61 -30.52 45.86
CA ALA A 233 -61.56 -30.92 47.27
C ALA A 233 -63.00 -30.91 47.80
N GLY A 234 -63.67 -32.08 47.78
CA GLY A 234 -65.04 -32.20 48.29
C GLY A 234 -65.98 -33.18 47.58
N ALA A 235 -65.57 -33.92 46.55
CA ALA A 235 -66.43 -34.99 46.02
C ALA A 235 -66.48 -36.18 47.01
N PRO A 236 -67.63 -36.48 47.63
CA PRO A 236 -67.76 -37.60 48.57
C PRO A 236 -67.55 -38.95 47.85
N PRO A 237 -67.01 -39.97 48.54
CA PRO A 237 -66.73 -41.28 47.95
C PRO A 237 -68.05 -41.99 47.65
N ALA A 238 -68.53 -41.87 46.41
CA ALA A 238 -69.64 -42.67 45.94
C ALA A 238 -69.14 -44.07 45.58
N GLY A 239 -69.60 -45.06 46.34
CA GLY A 239 -69.88 -46.43 45.88
C GLY A 239 -68.75 -47.19 45.17
N SER A 240 -68.19 -48.16 45.88
CA SER A 240 -67.28 -49.19 45.39
C SER A 240 -67.68 -49.76 44.02
N GLY A 241 -66.74 -49.78 43.07
CA GLY A 241 -66.91 -50.51 41.83
C GLY A 241 -65.92 -50.22 40.70
N ASN A 242 -64.96 -49.30 40.86
CA ASN A 242 -64.04 -48.97 39.78
C ASN A 242 -62.58 -49.17 40.19
N THR A 243 -62.01 -50.32 39.84
CA THR A 243 -60.57 -50.64 39.90
C THR A 243 -59.76 -49.92 38.81
N GLY A 244 -60.27 -48.81 38.28
CA GLY A 244 -59.57 -47.99 37.29
C GLY A 244 -58.56 -47.09 37.99
N GLY A 245 -57.28 -47.46 37.95
CA GLY A 245 -56.17 -46.62 38.40
C GLY A 245 -56.19 -45.20 37.79
N PRO A 246 -55.41 -44.26 38.32
CA PRO A 246 -55.46 -42.85 37.95
C PRO A 246 -55.35 -42.67 36.44
N TRP A 247 -56.46 -42.28 35.80
CA TRP A 247 -56.50 -41.93 34.38
C TRP A 247 -55.65 -40.67 34.18
N THR A 248 -54.41 -40.87 33.74
CA THR A 248 -53.54 -39.77 33.31
C THR A 248 -53.87 -39.51 31.84
N ALA A 249 -54.79 -38.58 31.58
CA ALA A 249 -55.06 -38.14 30.22
C ALA A 249 -53.89 -37.28 29.73
N TYR A 250 -53.06 -37.83 28.86
CA TYR A 250 -52.05 -37.05 28.14
C TYR A 250 -52.75 -36.36 26.97
N THR A 251 -52.95 -35.05 27.08
CA THR A 251 -53.29 -34.23 25.91
C THR A 251 -51.97 -33.74 25.33
N GLU A 252 -51.47 -34.45 24.32
CA GLU A 252 -50.33 -33.96 23.54
C GLU A 252 -50.78 -32.71 22.77
N TYR A 253 -50.21 -31.56 23.12
CA TYR A 253 -50.40 -30.33 22.35
C TYR A 253 -49.23 -30.20 21.38
N GLU A 254 -49.47 -30.47 20.10
CA GLU A 254 -48.50 -30.14 19.06
C GLU A 254 -48.55 -28.64 18.79
N GLY A 255 -47.68 -27.89 19.49
CA GLY A 255 -47.40 -26.51 19.13
C GLY A 255 -46.64 -26.48 17.80
N VAL A 256 -47.35 -26.30 16.69
CA VAL A 256 -46.73 -26.06 15.39
C VAL A 256 -46.08 -24.68 15.42
N VAL A 257 -44.76 -24.62 15.59
CA VAL A 257 -44.01 -23.38 15.38
C VAL A 257 -43.92 -23.17 13.87
N SER A 258 -44.78 -22.30 13.33
CA SER A 258 -44.72 -21.94 11.92
C SER A 258 -43.39 -21.25 11.62
N PRO A 259 -42.71 -21.60 10.51
CA PRO A 259 -41.49 -20.91 10.11
C PRO A 259 -41.78 -19.41 9.95
N SER A 260 -41.07 -18.56 10.71
CA SER A 260 -41.17 -17.12 10.57
C SER A 260 -40.12 -16.64 9.57
N THR A 261 -40.56 -16.16 8.41
CA THR A 261 -39.68 -15.43 7.49
C THR A 261 -39.56 -14.00 8.00
N GLN A 262 -38.58 -13.73 8.86
CA GLN A 262 -38.27 -12.35 9.22
C GLN A 262 -37.28 -11.80 8.19
N ALA A 263 -37.75 -10.89 7.34
CA ALA A 263 -36.88 -10.10 6.50
C ALA A 263 -36.09 -9.16 7.43
N THR A 264 -34.79 -9.40 7.54
CA THR A 264 -33.92 -8.60 8.38
C THR A 264 -33.04 -7.73 7.49
N ASN A 265 -32.99 -6.43 7.77
CA ASN A 265 -32.02 -5.53 7.17
C ASN A 265 -30.65 -5.82 7.79
N HIS A 266 -29.96 -6.84 7.28
CA HIS A 266 -28.71 -7.36 7.85
C HIS A 266 -27.54 -7.24 6.85
N MET A 267 -27.52 -6.20 6.02
CA MET A 267 -26.24 -5.83 5.42
C MET A 267 -25.29 -5.40 6.54
N MET A 268 -24.08 -5.95 6.56
CA MET A 268 -23.01 -5.44 7.41
C MET A 268 -22.88 -3.93 7.15
N PRO A 269 -22.80 -3.07 8.18
CA PRO A 269 -22.57 -1.65 7.99
C PRO A 269 -21.37 -1.44 7.06
N TYR A 270 -21.54 -0.60 6.03
CA TYR A 270 -20.50 -0.35 5.04
C TYR A 270 -20.38 1.13 4.69
N ILE A 271 -19.22 1.51 4.17
CA ILE A 271 -18.94 2.81 3.58
C ILE A 271 -18.69 2.63 2.08
N GLN A 272 -19.16 3.55 1.25
CA GLN A 272 -18.85 3.57 -0.18
C GLN A 272 -17.67 4.51 -0.41
N LEU A 273 -16.55 3.94 -0.84
CA LEU A 273 -15.34 4.66 -1.22
C LEU A 273 -15.05 4.40 -2.70
N LEU A 274 -14.37 5.35 -3.35
CA LEU A 274 -13.95 5.20 -4.73
C LEU A 274 -12.72 4.28 -4.79
N ALA A 275 -12.87 3.12 -5.43
CA ALA A 275 -11.75 2.23 -5.68
C ALA A 275 -10.93 2.75 -6.87
N ILE A 276 -9.64 3.00 -6.67
CA ILE A 276 -8.71 3.47 -7.70
C ILE A 276 -7.56 2.46 -7.86
N LYS A 277 -7.01 2.38 -9.07
CA LYS A 277 -5.90 1.52 -9.44
C LYS A 277 -4.76 2.36 -9.99
N LYS A 278 -3.53 2.15 -9.51
CA LYS A 278 -2.34 2.81 -10.08
C LYS A 278 -2.14 2.39 -11.53
N SER A 279 -2.07 3.37 -12.43
CA SER A 279 -1.87 3.20 -13.87
C SER A 279 -0.48 2.71 -14.24
#